data_AF-A0A7C6WUQ4-F1
#
_entry.id   AF-A0A7C6WUQ4-F1
#
_cell.length_a   1.000
_cell.length_b   1.000
_cell.length_c   1.000
_cell.angle_alpha   90.00
_cell.angle_beta   90.00
_cell.angle_gamma   90.00
#
_symmetry.space_group_name_H-M   'P 1'
#
loop_
_entity.id
_entity.type
_entity.pdbx_description
1 polymer ?
#
loop_
_entity_poly.entity_id
_entity_poly.type
_entity_poly.pdbx_seq_one_letter_code
_entity_poly.pdbx_strand_id
1 'polypeptide(L)' 'GKQLSSEEMSIKISELTVSGNSHFTFIIGGSLGLSDEVKERGDLLLSFSKLTFPHQLMRLVLLEQIYRWFKIMRKEVYHK' A
#
# COMPACT_ATOMS: atom_id res chain seq x y z
N GLY A 1 5.61 -4.70 -9.26
CA GLY A 1 5.47 -5.18 -7.86
C GLY A 1 4.31 -6.16 -7.77
N LYS A 2 4.09 -6.74 -6.60
CA LYS A 2 2.97 -7.64 -6.33
C LYS A 2 1.66 -6.84 -6.36
N GLN A 3 0.65 -7.35 -7.05
CA GLN A 3 -0.71 -6.83 -6.97
C GLN A 3 -1.43 -7.57 -5.86
N LEU A 4 -2.03 -6.83 -4.93
CA LEU A 4 -2.75 -7.36 -3.79
C LEU A 4 -4.16 -6.75 -3.79
N SER A 5 -5.17 -7.56 -3.47
CA SER A 5 -6.51 -7.05 -3.23
C SER A 5 -6.54 -6.19 -1.95
N SER A 6 -7.63 -5.44 -1.77
CA SER A 6 -7.81 -4.64 -0.55
C SER A 6 -7.88 -5.54 0.71
N GLU A 7 -8.49 -6.72 0.60
CA GLU A 7 -8.57 -7.73 1.65
C GLU A 7 -7.19 -8.33 1.94
N GLU A 8 -6.42 -8.69 0.91
CA GLU A 8 -5.08 -9.26 1.08
C GLU A 8 -4.12 -8.24 1.74
N MET A 9 -4.20 -6.97 1.35
CA MET A 9 -3.42 -5.90 2.00
C MET A 9 -3.83 -5.69 3.45
N SER A 10 -5.13 -5.68 3.73
CA SER A 10 -5.67 -5.60 5.09
C SER A 10 -5.13 -6.73 5.98
N ILE A 11 -5.13 -7.97 5.48
CA ILE A 11 -4.58 -9.12 6.21
C ILE A 11 -3.08 -8.93 6.44
N LYS A 12 -2.31 -8.56 5.40
CA LYS A 12 -0.86 -8.39 5.52
C LYS A 12 -0.48 -7.30 6.53
N ILE A 13 -1.18 -6.17 6.55
CA ILE A 13 -0.96 -5.10 7.56
C ILE A 13 -1.30 -5.60 8.96
N SER A 14 -2.37 -6.37 9.11
CA SER A 14 -2.75 -6.99 10.39
C SER A 14 -1.66 -7.92 10.91
N GLU A 15 -1.11 -8.80 10.06
CA GLU A 15 -0.02 -9.71 10.41
C GLU A 15 1.26 -8.96 10.83
N LEU A 16 1.60 -7.90 10.09
CA LEU A 16 2.76 -7.05 10.42
C LEU A 16 2.57 -6.34 11.76
N THR A 17 1.36 -5.87 12.05
CA THR A 17 1.03 -5.24 13.33
C THR A 17 1.12 -6.23 14.49
N VAL A 18 0.59 -7.45 14.33
CA VAL A 18 0.66 -8.51 15.36
C VAL A 18 2.10 -8.96 15.62
N SER A 19 2.96 -8.95 14.61
CA SER A 19 4.39 -9.26 14.75
C SER A 19 5.22 -8.11 15.35
N GLY A 20 4.57 -7.03 15.79
CA GLY A 20 5.21 -5.92 16.51
C GLY A 20 5.66 -4.75 15.63
N ASN A 21 5.37 -4.78 14.32
CA ASN A 21 5.67 -3.66 13.43
C ASN A 21 4.60 -2.58 13.56
N SER A 22 4.95 -1.45 14.18
CA SER A 22 4.06 -0.30 14.40
C SER A 22 4.30 0.87 13.44
N HIS A 23 5.35 0.80 12.61
CA HIS A 23 5.76 1.85 11.70
C HIS A 23 5.72 1.35 10.26
N PHE A 24 4.88 1.98 9.43
CA PHE A 24 4.77 1.69 8.01
C PHE A 24 5.15 2.93 7.21
N THR A 25 6.12 2.79 6.31
CA THR A 25 6.54 3.88 5.41
C THR A 25 6.23 3.48 3.98
N PHE A 26 5.38 4.26 3.31
CA PHE A 26 5.10 4.08 1.89
C PHE A 26 5.91 5.09 1.07
N ILE A 27 6.56 4.59 0.02
CA ILE A 27 7.39 5.41 -0.87
C ILE A 27 6.74 5.45 -2.25
N ILE A 28 6.46 6.65 -2.75
CA ILE A 28 5.97 6.89 -4.11
C ILE A 28 7.09 7.62 -4.86
N GLY A 29 7.54 7.04 -5.96
CA GLY A 29 8.56 7.65 -6.81
C GLY A 29 8.05 8.89 -7.56
N GLY A 30 8.99 9.71 -8.02
CA GLY A 30 8.71 10.85 -8.90
C GLY A 30 8.47 10.42 -10.34
N SER A 31 8.61 11.35 -11.29
CA SER A 31 8.44 11.10 -12.72
C SER A 31 9.40 10.04 -13.29
N LEU A 32 10.60 9.91 -12.71
CA LEU A 32 11.61 8.92 -13.10
C LEU A 32 11.47 7.58 -12.35
N GLY A 33 10.50 7.45 -11.44
CA GLY A 33 10.32 6.28 -10.59
C GLY A 33 11.24 6.25 -9.38
N LEU A 34 11.57 5.05 -8.90
CA LEU A 34 12.47 4.80 -7.77
C LEU A 34 13.79 4.20 -8.27
N SER A 35 14.90 4.59 -7.64
CA SER A 35 16.19 3.94 -7.86
C SER A 35 16.15 2.48 -7.41
N ASP A 36 17.04 1.66 -7.96
CA ASP A 36 17.08 0.23 -7.62
C ASP A 36 17.48 0.01 -6.15
N GLU A 37 18.37 0.85 -5.60
CA GLU A 37 18.72 0.86 -4.17
C GLU A 37 17.48 1.01 -3.25
N VAL A 38 16.54 1.89 -3.62
CA VAL A 38 15.30 2.08 -2.85
C VAL A 38 14.37 0.88 -3.01
N LYS A 39 14.31 0.28 -4.20
CA LYS A 39 13.49 -0.92 -4.45
C LYS A 39 14.01 -2.13 -3.68
N GLU A 40 15.32 -2.31 -3.62
CA GLU A 40 15.98 -3.40 -2.87
C GLU A 40 15.82 -3.24 -1.36
N ARG A 41 15.81 -1.99 -0.86
CA ARG A 41 15.59 -1.71 0.56
C ARG A 41 14.15 -1.95 1.01
N GLY A 42 13.18 -1.83 0.11
CA GLY A 42 11.76 -1.94 0.45
C GLY A 42 11.32 -3.37 0.77
N ASP A 43 10.64 -3.56 1.90
CA ASP A 43 10.14 -4.88 2.33
C ASP A 43 9.04 -5.44 1.41
N LEU A 44 8.36 -4.57 0.66
CA LEU A 44 7.32 -4.92 -0.30
C LEU A 44 7.25 -3.93 -1.46
N LEU A 45 7.45 -4.43 -2.69
CA LEU A 45 7.12 -3.70 -3.90
C LEU A 45 5.65 -3.91 -4.26
N LEU A 46 4.78 -2.96 -3.88
CA LEU A 46 3.34 -3.00 -4.14
C LEU A 46 2.97 -2.38 -5.50
N SER A 47 2.05 -3.00 -6.23
CA SER A 47 1.48 -2.48 -7.49
C SER A 47 -0.03 -2.34 -7.36
N PHE A 48 -0.55 -1.16 -7.68
CA PHE A 48 -2.00 -0.88 -7.65
C PHE A 48 -2.70 -1.18 -8.98
N SER A 49 -1.94 -1.21 -10.09
CA SER A 49 -2.46 -1.46 -11.42
C SER A 49 -1.32 -1.83 -12.38
N LYS A 50 -1.69 -2.36 -13.55
CA LYS A 50 -0.80 -2.44 -14.72
C LYS A 50 -0.65 -1.08 -15.43
N LEU A 51 -1.54 -0.14 -15.15
CA LEU A 51 -1.51 1.22 -15.70
C LEU A 51 -0.61 2.14 -14.87
N THR A 52 -0.09 3.17 -15.53
CA THR A 52 0.68 4.24 -14.89
C THR A 52 -0.24 5.34 -14.42
N PHE A 53 -0.18 5.67 -13.13
CA PHE A 53 -0.88 6.82 -12.56
C PHE A 53 0.09 7.98 -12.34
N PRO A 54 -0.33 9.25 -12.57
CA PRO A 54 0.44 10.40 -12.12
C PRO A 54 0.70 10.30 -10.61
N HIS A 55 1.92 10.61 -10.16
CA HIS A 55 2.32 10.43 -8.76
C HIS A 55 1.41 11.16 -7.75
N GLN A 56 0.87 12.33 -8.12
CA GLN A 56 -0.09 13.07 -7.29
C GLN A 56 -1.41 12.30 -7.11
N LEU A 57 -1.93 11.70 -8.18
CA LEU A 57 -3.12 10.86 -8.13
C LEU A 57 -2.84 9.57 -7.36
N MET A 58 -1.67 8.95 -7.58
CA MET A 58 -1.26 7.75 -6.85
C MET A 58 -1.22 7.99 -5.34
N ARG A 59 -0.78 9.18 -4.89
CA ARG A 59 -0.81 9.54 -3.47
C ARG A 59 -2.23 9.56 -2.91
N LEU A 60 -3.20 10.10 -3.65
CA LEU A 60 -4.61 10.09 -3.25
C LEU A 60 -5.18 8.66 -3.18
N VAL A 61 -4.92 7.86 -4.21
CA VAL A 61 -5.36 6.46 -4.27
C VAL A 61 -4.76 5.64 -3.11
N LEU A 62 -3.48 5.84 -2.80
CA LEU A 62 -2.83 5.18 -1.67
C LEU A 62 -3.50 5.56 -0.34
N LEU A 63 -3.80 6.84 -0.10
CA LEU A 63 -4.46 7.28 1.13
C LEU A 63 -5.86 6.67 1.29
N GLU A 64 -6.64 6.62 0.21
CA GLU A 64 -7.94 5.94 0.21
C GLU A 64 -7.79 4.45 0.51
N GLN A 65 -6.81 3.78 -0.11
CA GLN A 65 -6.58 2.36 0.15
C GLN A 65 -6.11 2.11 1.58
N ILE A 66 -5.24 2.95 2.15
CA ILE A 66 -4.87 2.86 3.58
C ILE A 66 -6.14 2.93 4.44
N TYR A 67 -6.99 3.92 4.22
CA TYR A 67 -8.26 4.03 4.93
C TYR A 67 -9.11 2.75 4.78
N ARG A 68 -9.28 2.27 3.54
CA ARG A 68 -10.01 1.03 3.21
C ARG A 68 -9.45 -0.17 3.97
N TRP A 69 -8.14 -0.39 3.95
CA TRP A 69 -7.50 -1.53 4.62
C TRP A 69 -7.80 -1.51 6.11
N PHE A 70 -7.66 -0.37 6.78
CA PHE A 70 -7.97 -0.25 8.21
C PHE A 70 -9.46 -0.45 8.51
N LYS A 71 -10.38 0.01 7.65
CA LYS A 71 -11.82 -0.26 7.80
C LYS A 71 -12.13 -1.76 7.70
N ILE A 72 -11.53 -2.45 6.73
CA ILE A 72 -11.66 -3.91 6.57
C ILE A 72 -11.09 -4.62 7.81
N MET A 73 -9.90 -4.26 8.27
CA MET A 73 -9.29 -4.84 9.49
C MET A 73 -10.21 -4.73 10.71
N ARG A 74 -10.90 -3.59 10.86
CA ARG A 74 -11.83 -3.34 11.96
C ARG A 74 -13.22 -3.96 11.77
N LYS A 75 -13.46 -4.64 10.64
CA LYS A 75 -14.77 -5.17 10.24
C LYS A 75 -15.86 -4.08 10.23
N GLU A 76 -15.46 -2.84 9.98
CA GLU A 76 -16.39 -1.73 9.84
C GLU A 76 -16.96 -1.72 8.43
N VAL A 77 -18.25 -1.39 8.30
CA VAL A 77 -18.85 -1.23 6.97
C VAL A 77 -18.09 -0.12 6.23
N TYR A 78 -17.48 -0.50 5.13
CA TYR A 78 -16.91 0.41 4.15
C TYR A 78 -17.59 0.13 2.82
N HIS A 79 -18.06 1.20 2.19
CA HIS A 79 -19.04 1.25 1.09
C HIS A 79 -19.30 -0.08 0.36
N LYS A 80 -20.58 -0.50 0.42
CA LYS A 80 -21.20 -1.34 -0.62
C LYS A 80 -21.53 -0.49 -1.83
#